data_AF-A0A1X6PFY4-F1
#
_entry.id   AF-A0A1X6PFY4-F1
#
_cell.length_a   1.000
_cell.length_b   1.000
_cell.length_c   1.000
_cell.angle_alpha   90.00
_cell.angle_beta   90.00
_cell.angle_gamma   90.00
#
_symmetry.space_group_name_H-M   'P 1'
#
loop_
_entity.id
_entity.type
_entity.pdbx_description
1 polymer ?
#
loop_
_entity_poly.entity_id
_entity_poly.type
_entity_poly.pdbx_seq_one_letter_code
_entity_poly.pdbx_strand_id
1 'polypeptide(L)'
;MATDAPSFPVEHKVNTGWGNKHLPPGVLFEKLEGWTQRDVRANTPPEVQDLMDRKGVISLYLEFTSAVQAAPRVRLVGTLKLDAIAAVLATYAPRFDAAGLVVFLCKKRQYVHGGWVTHKWLEYVDREVDATYMPKEIFTG
;
A
#
# COMPACT_ATOMS: atom_id res chain seq x y z
N MET A 1 28.41 12.48 -15.89
CA MET A 1 27.23 12.99 -15.17
C MET A 1 26.71 11.83 -14.35
N ALA A 2 26.89 11.87 -13.03
CA ALA A 2 26.33 10.85 -12.15
C ALA A 2 24.83 11.10 -12.06
N THR A 3 24.04 10.18 -12.59
CA THR A 3 22.61 10.11 -12.31
C THR A 3 22.47 9.60 -10.89
N ASP A 4 22.33 10.52 -9.93
CA ASP A 4 21.78 10.21 -8.60
C ASP A 4 20.31 9.83 -8.81
N ALA A 5 20.09 8.59 -9.23
CA ALA A 5 18.79 7.97 -9.03
C ALA A 5 18.61 7.90 -7.51
N PRO A 6 17.51 8.43 -6.92
CA PRO A 6 17.22 8.17 -5.53
C PRO A 6 17.14 6.65 -5.39
N SER A 7 18.13 6.09 -4.72
CA SER A 7 18.17 4.67 -4.41
C SER A 7 16.93 4.39 -3.57
N PHE A 8 16.23 3.31 -3.89
CA PHE A 8 15.22 2.79 -2.97
C PHE A 8 15.83 2.76 -1.58
N PRO A 9 15.13 3.25 -0.55
CA PRO A 9 15.72 3.30 0.77
C PRO A 9 16.24 1.92 1.14
N VAL A 10 17.54 1.87 1.48
CA VAL A 10 18.16 0.77 2.22
C VAL A 10 17.19 0.40 3.33
N GLU A 11 16.96 -0.91 3.55
CA GLU A 11 15.99 -1.46 4.50
C GLU A 11 15.40 -0.42 5.46
N HIS A 12 14.16 -0.01 5.22
CA HIS A 12 13.59 1.12 5.94
C HIS A 12 12.56 0.68 6.96
N LYS A 13 12.57 1.45 8.05
CA LYS A 13 11.78 1.21 9.23
C LYS A 13 10.58 2.13 9.18
N VAL A 14 9.43 1.61 8.77
CA VAL A 14 8.18 2.38 8.78
C VAL A 14 7.51 2.26 10.14
N ASN A 15 7.12 3.41 10.71
CA ASN A 15 6.25 3.41 11.87
C ASN A 15 4.84 3.06 11.41
N THR A 16 4.49 1.79 11.60
CA THR A 16 3.16 1.28 11.27
C THR A 16 2.07 1.88 12.16
N GLY A 17 2.41 2.59 13.24
CA GLY A 17 1.51 3.21 14.22
C GLY A 17 1.43 2.44 15.53
N TRP A 18 2.03 1.24 15.58
CA TRP A 18 1.89 0.25 16.66
C TRP A 18 3.13 -0.67 16.74
N GLY A 19 4.22 -0.22 16.12
CA GLY A 19 5.46 -0.94 15.97
C GLY A 19 6.18 -0.53 14.69
N ASN A 20 7.42 -0.99 14.58
CA ASN A 20 8.24 -0.75 13.42
C ASN A 20 8.20 -1.96 12.51
N LYS A 21 7.92 -1.76 11.22
CA LYS A 21 8.07 -2.80 10.22
C LYS A 21 9.32 -2.50 9.40
N HIS A 22 10.14 -3.53 9.25
CA HIS A 22 11.31 -3.51 8.39
C HIS A 22 10.86 -3.90 6.99
N LEU A 23 11.04 -3.00 6.04
CA LEU A 23 10.73 -3.22 4.64
C LEU A 23 12.04 -3.38 3.87
N PRO A 24 12.22 -4.48 3.12
CA PRO A 24 13.41 -4.63 2.30
C PRO A 24 13.42 -3.60 1.17
N PRO A 25 14.57 -3.42 0.49
CA PRO A 25 14.65 -2.58 -0.70
C PRO A 25 13.56 -2.94 -1.73
N GLY A 26 12.98 -1.93 -2.37
CA GLY A 26 11.94 -2.13 -3.38
C GLY A 26 10.52 -2.30 -2.84
N VAL A 27 10.32 -2.37 -1.52
CA VAL A 27 8.99 -2.52 -0.91
C VAL A 27 8.59 -1.26 -0.18
N LEU A 28 7.53 -0.59 -0.64
CA LEU A 28 6.98 0.60 0.01
C LEU A 28 5.64 0.29 0.67
N PHE A 29 5.26 1.12 1.64
CA PHE A 29 4.12 0.88 2.51
C PHE A 29 3.21 2.11 2.59
N GLU A 30 1.90 1.88 2.52
CA GLU A 30 0.89 2.92 2.67
C GLU A 30 -0.26 2.45 3.56
N LYS A 31 -0.53 3.20 4.65
CA LYS A 31 -1.63 2.89 5.55
C LYS A 31 -2.97 3.20 4.90
N LEU A 32 -3.95 2.32 5.15
CA LEU A 32 -5.34 2.58 4.75
C LEU A 32 -6.12 3.31 5.86
N GLU A 33 -5.58 3.38 7.08
CA GLU A 33 -6.13 4.27 8.11
C GLU A 33 -6.02 5.72 7.65
N GLY A 34 -7.14 6.45 7.60
CA GLY A 34 -7.17 7.84 7.14
C GLY A 34 -7.53 8.02 5.66
N TRP A 35 -7.71 6.93 4.89
CA TRP A 35 -8.31 6.99 3.55
C TRP A 35 -9.80 7.39 3.64
N THR A 36 -10.02 8.69 3.81
CA THR A 36 -11.32 9.34 3.69
C THR A 36 -11.52 9.77 2.23
N GLN A 37 -12.76 10.05 1.84
CA GLN A 37 -13.05 10.53 0.47
C GLN A 37 -12.27 11.81 0.10
N ARG A 38 -11.76 12.58 1.06
CA ARG A 38 -11.25 13.92 0.75
C ARG A 38 -9.80 13.98 0.27
N ASP A 39 -8.88 13.11 0.68
CA ASP A 39 -7.46 13.36 0.33
C ASP A 39 -6.59 12.10 0.31
N VAL A 40 -6.67 11.25 -0.73
CA VAL A 40 -5.63 10.22 -0.90
C VAL A 40 -4.29 10.89 -1.21
N ARG A 41 -4.24 11.79 -2.20
CA ARG A 41 -2.99 12.44 -2.61
C ARG A 41 -2.27 13.18 -1.48
N ALA A 42 -3.00 13.83 -0.58
CA ALA A 42 -2.35 14.57 0.52
C ALA A 42 -1.78 13.64 1.61
N ASN A 43 -2.23 12.37 1.64
CA ASN A 43 -1.80 11.38 2.62
C ASN A 43 -0.91 10.28 2.02
N THR A 44 -0.72 10.27 0.69
CA THR A 44 0.23 9.39 0.01
C THR A 44 1.64 9.68 0.53
N PRO A 45 2.36 8.67 1.06
CA PRO A 45 3.76 8.85 1.45
C PRO A 45 4.61 9.33 0.25
N PRO A 46 5.52 10.31 0.43
CA PRO A 46 6.34 10.84 -0.67
C PRO A 46 7.09 9.75 -1.45
N GLU A 47 7.58 8.71 -0.77
CA GLU A 47 8.30 7.61 -1.40
C GLU A 47 7.40 6.79 -2.33
N VAL A 48 6.12 6.62 -1.97
CA VAL A 48 5.13 5.94 -2.83
C VAL A 48 4.85 6.81 -4.05
N GLN A 49 4.69 8.12 -3.88
CA GLN A 49 4.52 9.04 -5.00
C GLN A 49 5.71 8.99 -5.97
N ASP A 50 6.94 9.04 -5.44
CA ASP A 50 8.17 8.94 -6.24
C ASP A 50 8.28 7.60 -6.97
N LEU A 51 7.85 6.49 -6.36
CA LEU A 51 7.79 5.19 -7.04
C LEU A 51 6.80 5.22 -8.20
N MET A 52 5.59 5.73 -7.97
CA MET A 52 4.55 5.79 -9.01
C MET A 52 4.97 6.69 -10.17
N ASP A 53 5.65 7.80 -9.89
CA ASP A 53 6.19 8.71 -10.90
C ASP A 53 7.32 8.05 -11.70
N ARG A 54 8.29 7.39 -11.04
CA ARG A 54 9.39 6.67 -11.71
C ARG A 54 8.90 5.53 -12.60
N LYS A 55 7.86 4.81 -12.17
CA LYS A 55 7.23 3.74 -12.95
C LYS A 55 6.25 4.27 -14.00
N GLY A 56 5.98 5.58 -14.05
CA GLY A 56 5.05 6.20 -15.01
C GLY A 56 3.59 5.81 -14.80
N VAL A 57 3.21 5.40 -13.58
CA VAL A 57 1.89 4.86 -13.24
C VAL A 57 1.10 5.73 -12.28
N ILE A 58 1.50 6.98 -12.05
CA ILE A 58 0.79 7.88 -11.12
C ILE A 58 -0.71 8.01 -11.45
N SER A 59 -1.08 8.07 -12.72
CA SER A 59 -2.49 8.10 -13.14
C SER A 59 -3.25 6.81 -12.78
N LEU A 60 -2.62 5.64 -12.96
CA LEU A 60 -3.16 4.35 -12.56
C LEU A 60 -3.35 4.26 -11.05
N TYR A 61 -2.38 4.73 -10.28
CA TYR A 61 -2.44 4.80 -8.82
C TYR A 61 -3.62 5.66 -8.34
N LEU A 62 -3.84 6.82 -8.96
CA LEU A 62 -4.96 7.70 -8.60
C LEU A 62 -6.32 7.10 -8.94
N GLU A 63 -6.41 6.41 -10.08
CA GLU A 63 -7.61 5.68 -10.47
C GLU A 63 -7.92 4.55 -9.47
N PHE A 64 -6.91 3.74 -9.14
CA PHE A 64 -7.01 2.66 -8.17
C PHE A 64 -7.45 3.16 -6.79
N THR A 65 -6.78 4.19 -6.26
CA THR A 65 -7.11 4.75 -4.95
C THR A 65 -8.50 5.37 -4.90
N SER A 66 -8.93 6.03 -5.98
CA SER A 66 -10.31 6.52 -6.13
C SER A 66 -11.33 5.38 -6.10
N ALA A 67 -11.06 4.28 -6.82
CA ALA A 67 -11.91 3.09 -6.80
C ALA A 67 -11.99 2.45 -5.40
N VAL A 68 -10.87 2.40 -4.66
CA VAL A 68 -10.86 1.93 -3.27
C VAL A 68 -11.67 2.85 -2.36
N GLN A 69 -11.59 4.18 -2.53
CA GLN A 69 -12.40 5.13 -1.74
C GLN A 69 -13.90 4.97 -1.97
N ALA A 70 -14.30 4.66 -3.21
CA ALA A 70 -15.68 4.41 -3.61
C ALA A 70 -16.19 3.02 -3.18
N ALA A 71 -15.30 2.12 -2.74
CA ALA A 71 -15.66 0.77 -2.35
C ALA A 71 -16.58 0.73 -1.11
N PRO A 72 -17.45 -0.29 -0.98
CA PRO A 72 -18.33 -0.45 0.17
C PRO A 72 -17.63 -0.38 1.54
N ARG A 73 -18.24 0.38 2.46
CA ARG A 73 -17.78 0.55 3.85
C ARG A 73 -18.62 -0.25 4.84
N VAL A 74 -18.08 -0.49 6.04
CA VAL A 74 -18.82 -1.05 7.17
C VAL A 74 -19.80 0.01 7.69
N ARG A 75 -21.11 -0.24 7.61
CA ARG A 75 -22.16 0.77 7.83
C ARG A 75 -22.05 1.54 9.16
N LEU A 76 -21.69 0.88 10.25
CA LEU A 76 -21.65 1.49 11.59
C LEU A 76 -20.30 2.13 11.94
N VAL A 77 -19.22 1.69 11.30
CA VAL A 77 -17.85 2.08 11.67
C VAL A 77 -17.21 2.97 10.60
N GLY A 78 -17.82 3.06 9.41
CA GLY A 78 -17.33 3.89 8.30
C GLY A 78 -16.02 3.41 7.67
N THR A 79 -15.46 2.28 8.13
CA THR A 79 -14.18 1.75 7.65
C THR A 79 -14.35 0.95 6.36
N LEU A 80 -13.32 0.95 5.52
CA LEU A 80 -13.30 0.16 4.29
C LEU A 80 -13.33 -1.35 4.59
N LYS A 81 -14.15 -2.08 3.83
CA LYS A 81 -14.21 -3.55 3.87
C LYS A 81 -13.01 -4.12 3.10
N LEU A 82 -12.28 -5.06 3.72
CA LEU A 82 -11.09 -5.65 3.09
C LEU A 82 -11.44 -6.42 1.81
N ASP A 83 -12.53 -7.19 1.81
CA ASP A 83 -12.97 -7.93 0.62
C ASP A 83 -13.30 -6.99 -0.55
N ALA A 84 -13.85 -5.81 -0.25
CA ALA A 84 -14.14 -4.81 -1.27
C ALA A 84 -12.85 -4.18 -1.83
N ILE A 85 -11.86 -3.91 -0.97
CA ILE A 85 -10.54 -3.45 -1.42
C ILE A 85 -9.85 -4.54 -2.24
N ALA A 86 -9.92 -5.80 -1.82
CA ALA A 86 -9.34 -6.94 -2.54
C ALA A 86 -9.96 -7.11 -3.93
N ALA A 87 -11.28 -6.94 -4.07
CA ALA A 87 -11.96 -6.97 -5.36
C ALA A 87 -11.52 -5.82 -6.29
N VAL A 88 -11.35 -4.61 -5.75
CA VAL A 88 -10.76 -3.49 -6.51
C VAL A 88 -9.34 -3.84 -6.92
N LEU A 89 -8.49 -4.26 -5.98
CA LEU A 89 -7.10 -4.63 -6.26
C LEU A 89 -6.99 -5.71 -7.35
N ALA A 90 -7.85 -6.74 -7.33
CA ALA A 90 -7.87 -7.77 -8.37
C ALA A 90 -8.13 -7.21 -9.79
N THR A 91 -8.91 -6.12 -9.89
CA THR A 91 -9.19 -5.42 -11.15
C THR A 91 -7.98 -4.63 -11.66
N TYR A 92 -7.20 -4.05 -10.75
CA TYR A 92 -6.04 -3.20 -11.08
C TYR A 92 -4.72 -3.96 -11.13
N ALA A 93 -4.62 -5.13 -10.50
CA ALA A 93 -3.40 -5.91 -10.36
C ALA A 93 -2.69 -6.18 -11.71
N PRO A 94 -3.37 -6.59 -12.81
CA PRO A 94 -2.69 -6.80 -14.09
C PRO A 94 -2.04 -5.54 -14.67
N ARG A 95 -2.61 -4.35 -14.40
CA ARG A 95 -2.08 -3.06 -14.89
C ARG A 95 -0.85 -2.62 -14.09
N PHE A 96 -0.81 -2.91 -12.79
CA PHE A 96 0.40 -2.71 -11.98
C PHE A 96 1.48 -3.72 -12.36
N ASP A 97 1.13 -4.99 -12.56
CA ASP A 97 2.06 -6.07 -12.94
C ASP A 97 2.75 -5.77 -14.27
N ALA A 98 2.00 -5.27 -15.26
CA ALA A 98 2.54 -4.80 -16.53
C ALA A 98 3.54 -3.64 -16.39
N ALA A 99 3.52 -2.90 -15.29
CA ALA A 99 4.47 -1.84 -14.95
C ALA A 99 5.59 -2.30 -14.01
N GLY A 100 5.74 -3.62 -13.79
CA GLY A 100 6.75 -4.18 -12.89
C GLY A 100 6.44 -3.96 -11.41
N LEU A 101 5.19 -3.68 -11.05
CA LEU A 101 4.75 -3.49 -9.67
C LEU A 101 3.77 -4.59 -9.27
N VAL A 102 3.95 -5.13 -8.06
CA VAL A 102 2.90 -5.92 -7.41
C VAL A 102 2.42 -5.19 -6.18
N VAL A 103 1.09 -5.08 -6.05
CA VAL A 103 0.46 -4.44 -4.91
C VAL A 103 -0.21 -5.51 -4.06
N PHE A 104 0.12 -5.51 -2.77
CA PHE A 104 -0.46 -6.42 -1.80
C PHE A 104 -1.37 -5.67 -0.84
N LEU A 105 -2.56 -6.21 -0.60
CA LEU A 105 -3.39 -5.82 0.53
C LEU A 105 -2.95 -6.62 1.75
N CYS A 106 -2.63 -5.93 2.84
CA CYS A 106 -2.15 -6.56 4.06
C CYS A 106 -3.03 -6.22 5.26
N LYS A 107 -3.06 -7.15 6.22
CA LYS A 107 -3.82 -7.04 7.46
C LYS A 107 -3.08 -7.69 8.61
N LYS A 108 -3.03 -7.01 9.75
CA LYS A 108 -2.59 -7.61 11.02
C LYS A 108 -3.53 -7.24 12.14
N ARG A 109 -3.90 -8.24 12.95
CA ARG A 109 -4.64 -8.02 14.19
C ARG A 109 -3.66 -8.12 15.36
N GLN A 110 -3.65 -7.12 16.23
CA GLN A 110 -2.72 -7.05 17.35
C GLN A 110 -3.44 -6.60 18.62
N TYR A 111 -2.99 -7.11 19.78
CA TYR A 111 -3.47 -6.65 21.07
C TYR A 111 -2.56 -5.52 21.58
N VAL A 112 -3.11 -4.33 21.75
CA VAL A 112 -2.40 -3.12 22.18
C VAL A 112 -3.27 -2.34 23.16
N HIS A 113 -2.67 -1.78 24.21
CA HIS A 113 -3.35 -0.94 25.21
C HIS A 113 -4.67 -1.54 25.77
N GLY A 114 -4.71 -2.86 25.98
CA GLY A 114 -5.90 -3.54 26.52
C GLY A 114 -7.02 -3.81 25.51
N GLY A 115 -6.77 -3.65 24.21
CA GLY A 115 -7.76 -3.89 23.16
C GLY A 115 -7.18 -4.53 21.90
N TRP A 116 -8.04 -5.16 21.11
CA TRP A 116 -7.69 -5.67 19.78
C TRP A 116 -7.85 -4.57 18.74
N VAL A 117 -6.77 -4.29 18.01
CA VAL A 117 -6.78 -3.38 16.86
C VAL A 117 -6.48 -4.16 15.59
N THR A 118 -7.15 -3.79 14.50
CA THR A 118 -6.88 -4.34 13.16
C THR A 118 -6.25 -3.26 12.31
N HIS A 119 -5.06 -3.56 11.82
CA HIS A 119 -4.25 -2.69 10.98
C HIS A 119 -4.35 -3.12 9.53
N LYS A 120 -4.47 -2.17 8.62
CA LYS A 120 -4.67 -2.42 7.19
C LYS A 120 -3.78 -1.50 6.37
N TRP A 121 -3.08 -2.05 5.40
CA TRP A 121 -2.16 -1.27 4.56
C TRP A 121 -2.01 -1.91 3.19
N LEU A 122 -1.41 -1.16 2.29
CA LEU A 122 -0.93 -1.64 1.00
C LEU A 122 0.60 -1.71 1.02
N GLU A 123 1.15 -2.76 0.43
CA GLU A 123 2.57 -2.83 0.11
C GLU A 123 2.75 -2.79 -1.41
N TYR A 124 3.56 -1.86 -1.89
CA TYR A 124 3.92 -1.72 -3.30
C TYR A 124 5.32 -2.30 -3.49
N VAL A 125 5.43 -3.34 -4.30
CA VAL A 125 6.67 -4.10 -4.52
C VAL A 125 7.16 -3.85 -5.93
N ASP A 126 8.33 -3.26 -6.05
CA ASP A 126 9.05 -3.16 -7.31
C ASP A 126 9.72 -4.50 -7.65
N ARG A 127 9.17 -5.19 -8.64
CA ARG A 127 9.65 -6.51 -9.09
C ARG A 127 11.00 -6.45 -9.79
N GLU A 128 11.44 -5.28 -10.24
CA GLU A 128 12.81 -5.10 -10.75
C GLU A 128 13.84 -5.09 -9.61
N VAL A 129 13.42 -4.79 -8.38
CA VAL A 129 14.29 -4.77 -7.20
C VAL A 129 14.18 -6.07 -6.41
N ASP A 130 12.95 -6.55 -6.15
CA ASP A 130 12.71 -7.85 -5.51
C ASP A 130 11.57 -8.60 -6.20
N ALA A 131 11.95 -9.50 -7.10
CA ALA A 131 11.02 -10.32 -7.86
C ALA A 131 10.26 -11.35 -6.99
N THR A 132 10.76 -11.65 -5.79
CA THR A 132 10.29 -12.79 -4.98
C THR A 132 9.59 -12.41 -3.68
N TYR A 133 9.67 -11.13 -3.30
CA TYR A 133 9.07 -10.65 -2.06
C TYR A 133 7.58 -10.99 -1.98
N MET A 134 7.19 -11.48 -0.80
CA MET A 134 5.82 -11.76 -0.40
C MET A 134 5.62 -11.28 1.05
N PRO A 135 4.65 -10.40 1.33
CA PRO A 135 4.37 -9.96 2.69
C PRO A 135 3.85 -11.12 3.56
N LYS A 136 4.32 -11.20 4.81
CA LYS A 136 3.82 -12.18 5.79
C LYS A 136 2.36 -11.93 6.19
N GLU A 137 1.93 -10.68 6.10
CA GLU A 137 0.60 -10.23 6.51
C GLU A 137 -0.37 -10.04 5.34
N ILE A 138 -0.10 -10.69 4.20
CA ILE A 138 -1.00 -10.65 3.04
C ILE A 138 -2.42 -11.06 3.46
N PHE A 139 -3.39 -10.26 3.02
CA PHE A 139 -4.80 -10.57 3.20
C PHE A 139 -5.21 -11.61 2.15
N THR A 140 -5.46 -12.84 2.61
CA THR A 140 -6.13 -13.89 1.84
C THR A 140 -7.59 -13.91 2.29
N GLY A 141 -8.48 -13.37 1.46
CA GLY A 141 -9.93 -13.39 1.68
C GLY A 141 -10.51 -14.79 1.50
#